data_AF-A0A7W1A3I0-F1
#
_entry.id   AF-A0A7W1A3I0-F1
#
_cell.length_a   1.000
_cell.length_b   1.000
_cell.length_c   1.000
_cell.angle_alpha   90.00
_cell.angle_beta   90.00
_cell.angle_gamma   90.00
#
_symmetry.space_group_name_H-M   'P 1'
#
loop_
_entity.id
_entity.type
_entity.pdbx_description
1 polymer ?
#
loop_
_entity_poly.entity_id
_entity_poly.type
_entity_poly.pdbx_seq_one_letter_code
_entity_poly.pdbx_strand_id
1 'polypeptide(L)'
;MLNFGHMGGCTNCKGKAGCDDHKGQMMGTVEQALADLYPTRTWGEAQDVEALGLPPDELAGLAEELATELKAATFVRHGGDDEACDYIYVLSLGRTPCVVQVRDHGVELPDEWRTTDAIEELYLRVVISHRARVAAVQQVAIDLVRTDDGYLIRERPRAGVYDAPLLKRLQKLVAILPAYDVTHLDFGDIAHAPPGFQAGTWRELYGADPSIANYLFYAQPTTMISTTYLPAQDPS
;
A
#
# COMPACT_ATOMS: atom_id res chain seq x y z
N MET A 1 16.65 39.95 9.32
CA MET A 1 15.30 39.83 8.74
C MET A 1 15.46 39.39 7.29
N LEU A 2 15.24 38.11 6.99
CA LEU A 2 15.22 37.61 5.62
C LEU A 2 14.01 36.69 5.47
N ASN A 3 13.20 37.03 4.47
CA ASN A 3 12.02 36.32 3.99
C ASN A 3 12.35 34.89 3.58
N PHE A 4 11.48 33.95 3.92
CA PHE A 4 11.32 32.68 3.21
C PHE A 4 9.84 32.47 2.91
N GLY A 5 9.43 32.89 1.71
CA GLY A 5 8.26 32.34 1.05
C GLY A 5 8.73 31.20 0.15
N HIS A 6 8.26 29.98 0.41
CA HIS A 6 8.35 28.88 -0.55
C HIS A 6 6.93 28.34 -0.79
N MET A 7 6.30 28.88 -1.84
CA MET A 7 5.10 28.32 -2.45
C MET A 7 5.53 27.25 -3.45
N GLY A 8 5.36 25.97 -3.10
CA GLY A 8 5.28 24.88 -4.06
C GLY A 8 3.84 24.77 -4.57
N GLY A 9 3.52 25.45 -5.66
CA GLY A 9 2.18 25.48 -6.25
C GLY A 9 1.94 24.29 -7.19
N CYS A 10 0.91 23.49 -6.89
CA CYS A 10 0.29 22.55 -7.82
C CYS A 10 -0.36 23.31 -8.98
N THR A 11 0.26 23.26 -10.17
CA THR A 11 -0.26 23.85 -11.40
C THR A 11 -1.37 22.99 -12.03
N ASN A 12 -2.53 22.88 -11.36
CA ASN A 12 -3.85 22.74 -12.05
C ASN A 12 -5.12 22.74 -11.17
N CYS A 13 -5.13 23.28 -9.95
CA CYS A 13 -6.36 23.30 -9.14
C CYS A 13 -7.05 24.68 -9.18
N LYS A 14 -8.12 24.80 -9.99
CA LYS A 14 -9.03 25.97 -9.99
C LYS A 14 -10.08 25.98 -8.86
N GLY A 15 -9.93 25.15 -7.83
CA GLY A 15 -10.84 25.14 -6.68
C GLY A 15 -10.16 24.70 -5.40
N LYS A 16 -9.60 25.63 -4.62
CA LYS A 16 -9.05 25.35 -3.28
C LYS A 16 -10.14 25.01 -2.27
N ALA A 17 -11.26 25.74 -2.28
CA ALA A 17 -12.34 25.56 -1.30
C ALA A 17 -12.96 24.14 -1.33
N GLY A 18 -13.27 23.60 -2.51
CA GLY A 18 -13.86 22.26 -2.62
C GLY A 18 -12.91 21.10 -2.32
N CYS A 19 -11.60 21.29 -2.50
CA CYS A 19 -10.59 20.30 -2.15
C CYS A 19 -10.40 20.22 -0.62
N ASP A 20 -10.38 21.38 0.04
CA ASP A 20 -10.21 21.50 1.48
C ASP A 20 -11.44 20.94 2.24
N ASP A 21 -12.66 21.19 1.76
CA ASP A 21 -13.90 20.68 2.36
C ASP A 21 -14.01 19.15 2.26
N HIS A 22 -13.69 18.58 1.09
CA HIS A 22 -13.71 17.12 0.89
C HIS A 22 -12.64 16.42 1.73
N LYS A 23 -11.44 17.00 1.83
CA LYS A 23 -10.37 16.51 2.72
C LYS A 23 -10.79 16.58 4.19
N GLY A 24 -11.45 17.65 4.61
CA GLY A 24 -11.95 17.79 5.98
C GLY A 24 -12.99 16.73 6.35
N GLN A 25 -13.92 16.44 5.46
CA GLN A 25 -14.92 15.39 5.66
C GLN A 25 -14.28 13.99 5.72
N MET A 26 -13.38 13.69 4.78
CA MET A 26 -12.62 12.43 4.75
C MET A 26 -11.84 12.20 6.04
N MET A 27 -11.12 13.21 6.52
CA MET A 27 -10.35 13.10 7.76
C MET A 27 -11.24 12.96 8.99
N GLY A 28 -12.42 13.59 9.01
CA GLY A 28 -13.42 13.35 10.06
C GLY A 28 -13.89 11.89 10.13
N THR A 29 -14.09 11.25 8.97
CA THR A 29 -14.41 9.82 8.90
C THR A 29 -13.26 8.95 9.42
N VAL A 30 -12.01 9.28 9.08
CA VAL A 30 -10.82 8.58 9.59
C VAL A 30 -10.69 8.73 11.11
N GLU A 31 -10.86 9.94 11.64
CA GLU A 31 -10.80 10.19 13.08
C GLU A 31 -11.87 9.40 13.85
N GLN A 32 -13.09 9.34 13.33
CA GLN A 32 -14.17 8.55 13.93
C GLN A 32 -13.84 7.05 13.89
N ALA A 33 -13.40 6.53 12.74
CA ALA A 33 -13.01 5.13 12.60
C ALA A 33 -11.87 4.75 13.56
N LEU A 34 -10.88 5.63 13.73
CA LEU A 34 -9.80 5.42 14.71
C LEU A 34 -10.31 5.44 16.15
N ALA A 35 -11.22 6.34 16.49
CA ALA A 35 -11.78 6.43 17.84
C ALA A 35 -12.60 5.18 18.21
N ASP A 36 -13.34 4.63 17.25
CA ASP A 36 -14.13 3.42 17.43
C ASP A 36 -13.22 2.18 17.52
N LEU A 37 -12.21 2.10 16.66
CA LEU A 37 -11.26 0.98 16.62
C LEU A 37 -10.29 0.96 17.81
N TYR A 38 -9.89 2.13 18.29
CA TYR A 38 -8.95 2.30 19.41
C TYR A 38 -9.54 3.22 20.50
N PRO A 39 -10.47 2.73 21.33
CA PRO A 39 -11.05 3.55 22.40
C PRO A 39 -10.04 4.00 23.46
N THR A 40 -8.96 3.22 23.66
CA THR A 40 -7.84 3.62 24.52
C THR A 40 -6.93 4.67 23.87
N ARG A 41 -7.08 4.87 22.55
CA ARG A 41 -6.22 5.68 21.69
C ARG A 41 -4.77 5.22 21.71
N THR A 42 -4.51 3.95 21.98
CA THR A 42 -3.16 3.38 22.04
C THR A 42 -2.94 2.42 20.88
N TRP A 43 -1.84 2.59 20.14
CA TRP A 43 -1.47 1.64 19.10
C TRP A 43 -1.24 0.24 19.68
N GLY A 44 -1.69 -0.79 18.95
CA GLY A 44 -1.62 -2.19 19.39
C GLY A 44 -2.78 -2.64 20.28
N GLU A 45 -3.64 -1.73 20.73
CA GLU A 45 -4.82 -2.03 21.55
C GLU A 45 -6.13 -1.85 20.77
N ALA A 46 -6.13 -2.29 19.50
CA ALA A 46 -7.34 -2.28 18.68
C ALA A 46 -8.40 -3.19 19.33
N GLN A 47 -9.65 -2.74 19.35
CA GLN A 47 -10.75 -3.63 19.69
C GLN A 47 -11.05 -4.58 18.54
N ASP A 48 -11.50 -5.77 18.90
CA ASP A 48 -12.01 -6.74 17.95
C ASP A 48 -13.40 -6.28 17.53
N VAL A 49 -13.45 -5.57 16.40
CA VAL A 49 -14.68 -5.08 15.78
C VAL A 49 -14.99 -5.96 14.57
N GLU A 50 -16.27 -6.16 14.29
CA GLU A 50 -16.70 -6.90 13.10
C GLU A 50 -16.05 -6.28 11.85
N ALA A 51 -15.44 -7.12 11.02
CA ALA A 51 -14.65 -6.66 9.88
C ALA A 51 -15.50 -5.81 8.94
N LEU A 52 -15.19 -4.52 8.86
CA LEU A 52 -15.79 -3.58 7.89
C LEU A 52 -14.97 -3.49 6.59
N GLY A 53 -13.90 -4.28 6.48
CA GLY A 53 -13.06 -4.40 5.28
C GLY A 53 -13.76 -5.09 4.11
N LEU A 54 -13.19 -4.91 2.93
CA LEU A 54 -13.78 -5.38 1.67
C LEU A 54 -13.95 -6.92 1.68
N PRO A 55 -15.15 -7.47 1.40
CA PRO A 55 -15.37 -8.91 1.35
C PRO A 55 -14.47 -9.57 0.28
N PRO A 56 -14.09 -10.85 0.44
CA PRO A 56 -13.18 -11.52 -0.49
C PRO A 56 -13.65 -11.50 -1.96
N ASP A 57 -14.95 -11.67 -2.21
CA ASP A 57 -15.52 -11.63 -3.56
C ASP A 57 -15.45 -10.22 -4.18
N GLU A 58 -15.70 -9.18 -3.38
CA GLU A 58 -15.56 -7.78 -3.82
C GLU A 58 -14.09 -7.40 -4.04
N LEU A 59 -13.18 -7.93 -3.21
CA LEU A 59 -11.74 -7.76 -3.38
C LEU A 59 -11.24 -8.40 -4.67
N ALA A 60 -11.71 -9.61 -4.98
CA ALA A 60 -11.42 -10.29 -6.24
C ALA A 60 -11.99 -9.49 -7.44
N GLY A 61 -13.24 -9.03 -7.34
CA GLY A 61 -13.86 -8.18 -8.36
C GLY A 61 -13.09 -6.89 -8.61
N LEU A 62 -12.68 -6.19 -7.55
CA LEU A 62 -11.84 -5.00 -7.64
C LEU A 62 -10.51 -5.30 -8.34
N ALA A 63 -9.85 -6.41 -7.98
CA ALA A 63 -8.59 -6.80 -8.62
C ALA A 63 -8.76 -7.08 -10.12
N GLU A 64 -9.85 -7.74 -10.52
CA GLU A 64 -10.19 -8.01 -11.93
C GLU A 64 -10.49 -6.73 -12.71
N GLU A 65 -11.28 -5.82 -12.13
CA GLU A 65 -11.57 -4.53 -12.74
C GLU A 65 -10.30 -3.69 -12.91
N LEU A 66 -9.44 -3.65 -11.89
CA LEU A 66 -8.14 -3.00 -11.96
C LEU A 66 -7.25 -3.62 -13.05
N ALA A 67 -7.20 -4.95 -13.18
CA ALA A 67 -6.45 -5.63 -14.23
C ALA A 67 -6.92 -5.19 -15.62
N THR A 68 -8.23 -5.19 -15.83
CA THR A 68 -8.89 -4.85 -17.11
C THR A 68 -8.67 -3.38 -17.46
N GLU A 69 -9.03 -2.49 -16.54
CA GLU A 69 -9.00 -1.06 -16.77
C GLU A 69 -7.58 -0.52 -16.89
N LEU A 70 -6.65 -1.03 -16.08
CA LEU A 70 -5.26 -0.60 -16.11
C LEU A 70 -4.42 -1.37 -17.14
N LYS A 71 -4.97 -2.43 -17.76
CA LYS A 71 -4.26 -3.33 -18.69
C LYS A 71 -2.93 -3.78 -18.11
N ALA A 72 -2.98 -4.29 -16.88
CA ALA A 72 -1.82 -4.71 -16.13
C ALA A 72 -2.07 -6.05 -15.44
N ALA A 73 -0.96 -6.73 -15.18
CA ALA A 73 -0.97 -7.89 -14.30
C ALA A 73 -1.29 -7.41 -12.88
N THR A 74 -2.35 -7.95 -12.30
CA THR A 74 -2.90 -7.52 -11.00
C THR A 74 -3.13 -8.74 -10.11
N PHE A 75 -2.71 -8.65 -8.86
CA PHE A 75 -2.67 -9.78 -7.94
C PHE A 75 -3.12 -9.41 -6.55
N VAL A 76 -3.93 -10.27 -5.93
CA VAL A 76 -4.35 -10.14 -4.54
C VAL A 76 -3.39 -10.94 -3.65
N ARG A 77 -2.78 -10.28 -2.67
CA ARG A 77 -2.13 -10.93 -1.53
C ARG A 77 -2.98 -10.68 -0.31
N HIS A 78 -3.55 -11.75 0.23
CA HIS A 78 -4.28 -11.65 1.49
C HIS A 78 -3.35 -11.37 2.66
N GLY A 79 -3.82 -10.56 3.61
CA GLY A 79 -3.14 -10.34 4.88
C GLY A 79 -3.07 -11.64 5.70
N GLY A 80 -1.95 -11.84 6.40
CA GLY A 80 -1.87 -12.89 7.43
C GLY A 80 -2.59 -12.52 8.72
N ASP A 81 -2.60 -13.43 9.70
CA ASP A 81 -3.29 -13.25 11.00
C ASP A 81 -2.86 -11.97 11.76
N ASP A 82 -1.62 -11.53 11.56
CA ASP A 82 -1.05 -10.33 12.20
C ASP A 82 -1.13 -9.07 11.32
N GLU A 83 -1.70 -9.17 10.12
CA GLU A 83 -1.84 -8.05 9.18
C GLU A 83 -3.26 -7.49 9.18
N ALA A 84 -3.37 -6.17 9.17
CA ALA A 84 -4.65 -5.46 9.22
C ALA A 84 -5.20 -5.08 7.84
N CYS A 85 -4.64 -5.65 6.77
CA CYS A 85 -5.01 -5.31 5.40
C CYS A 85 -4.69 -6.42 4.41
N ASP A 86 -5.42 -6.39 3.30
CA ASP A 86 -5.08 -7.09 2.07
C ASP A 86 -4.34 -6.15 1.12
N TYR A 87 -3.66 -6.73 0.13
CA TYR A 87 -2.88 -5.99 -0.84
C TYR A 87 -3.28 -6.37 -2.25
N ILE A 88 -3.47 -5.37 -3.12
CA ILE A 88 -3.55 -5.57 -4.56
C ILE A 88 -2.30 -5.01 -5.21
N TYR A 89 -1.48 -5.87 -5.81
CA TYR A 89 -0.31 -5.48 -6.57
C TYR A 89 -0.68 -5.28 -8.03
N VAL A 90 -0.48 -4.06 -8.57
CA VAL A 90 -0.67 -3.74 -9.99
C VAL A 90 0.69 -3.49 -10.63
N LEU A 91 1.13 -4.40 -11.50
CA LEU A 91 2.39 -4.29 -12.22
C LEU A 91 2.36 -3.06 -13.14
N SER A 92 3.29 -2.13 -12.90
CA SER A 92 3.37 -0.86 -13.62
C SER A 92 4.56 -0.79 -14.56
N LEU A 93 5.71 -1.33 -14.14
CA LEU A 93 6.90 -1.56 -14.96
C LEU A 93 7.45 -2.95 -14.65
N GLY A 94 7.66 -3.77 -15.67
CA GLY A 94 8.14 -5.14 -15.52
C GLY A 94 7.62 -6.04 -16.63
N ARG A 95 7.72 -7.36 -16.43
CA ARG A 95 7.24 -8.36 -17.39
C ARG A 95 6.54 -9.50 -16.66
N THR A 96 5.66 -10.21 -17.37
CA THR A 96 4.98 -11.40 -16.87
C THR A 96 5.67 -12.67 -17.39
N PRO A 97 5.83 -13.73 -16.59
CA PRO A 97 5.53 -13.81 -15.16
C PRO A 97 6.39 -12.86 -14.32
N CYS A 98 5.74 -12.09 -13.44
CA CYS A 98 6.41 -11.08 -12.62
C CYS A 98 6.82 -11.65 -11.25
N VAL A 99 7.63 -10.91 -10.50
CA VAL A 99 8.20 -11.40 -9.22
C VAL A 99 7.12 -11.79 -8.21
N VAL A 100 6.05 -11.00 -8.09
CA VAL A 100 4.93 -11.28 -7.19
C VAL A 100 4.19 -12.57 -7.58
N GLN A 101 4.02 -12.86 -8.88
CA GLN A 101 3.36 -14.08 -9.33
C GLN A 101 4.11 -15.34 -8.91
N VAL A 102 5.43 -15.31 -9.05
CA VAL A 102 6.29 -16.45 -8.68
C VAL A 102 6.34 -16.59 -7.16
N ARG A 103 6.48 -15.47 -6.43
CA ARG A 103 6.59 -15.46 -4.96
C ARG A 103 5.30 -15.90 -4.26
N ASP A 104 4.16 -15.36 -4.67
CA ASP A 104 2.91 -15.43 -3.90
C ASP A 104 1.82 -16.32 -4.55
N HIS A 105 1.91 -16.58 -5.86
CA HIS A 105 0.83 -17.25 -6.62
C HIS A 105 1.23 -18.61 -7.21
N GLY A 106 2.39 -19.15 -6.83
CA GLY A 106 2.83 -20.47 -7.26
C GLY A 106 3.10 -20.60 -8.77
N VAL A 107 3.33 -19.47 -9.46
CA VAL A 107 3.75 -19.51 -10.86
C VAL A 107 5.19 -20.05 -10.94
N GLU A 108 5.43 -20.97 -11.87
CA GLU A 108 6.77 -21.56 -12.06
C GLU A 108 7.82 -20.49 -12.38
N LEU A 109 9.06 -20.74 -11.93
CA LEU A 109 10.20 -19.89 -12.19
C LEU A 109 10.46 -19.78 -13.71
N PRO A 110 10.41 -18.58 -14.30
CA PRO A 110 10.73 -18.40 -15.72
C PRO A 110 12.18 -18.79 -16.02
N ASP A 111 12.39 -19.55 -17.10
CA ASP A 111 13.75 -20.00 -17.48
C ASP A 111 14.73 -18.84 -17.68
N GLU A 112 14.26 -17.69 -18.14
CA GLU A 112 15.08 -16.49 -18.34
C GLU A 112 15.71 -15.98 -17.02
N TRP A 113 15.08 -16.23 -15.86
CA TRP A 113 15.62 -15.87 -14.55
C TRP A 113 16.86 -16.69 -14.18
N ARG A 114 17.04 -17.87 -14.76
CA ARG A 114 18.24 -18.70 -14.52
C ARG A 114 19.51 -18.03 -15.05
N THR A 115 19.36 -17.14 -16.03
CA THR A 115 20.47 -16.40 -16.67
C THR A 115 20.46 -14.91 -16.36
N THR A 116 19.44 -14.42 -15.64
CA THR A 116 19.29 -13.00 -15.31
C THR A 116 19.83 -12.74 -13.92
N ASP A 117 20.82 -11.87 -13.81
CA ASP A 117 21.46 -11.56 -12.52
C ASP A 117 20.54 -10.74 -11.60
N ALA A 118 19.76 -9.82 -12.18
CA ALA A 118 18.83 -8.99 -11.44
C ALA A 118 17.61 -8.59 -12.27
N ILE A 119 16.47 -8.46 -11.60
CA ILE A 119 15.21 -7.95 -12.15
C ILE A 119 14.76 -6.81 -11.25
N GLU A 120 14.28 -5.72 -11.85
CA GLU A 120 13.63 -4.63 -11.14
C GLU A 120 12.25 -4.40 -11.73
N GLU A 121 11.25 -4.39 -10.85
CA GLU A 121 9.86 -4.16 -11.19
C GLU A 121 9.28 -3.04 -10.34
N LEU A 122 8.29 -2.35 -10.88
CA LEU A 122 7.58 -1.27 -10.21
C LEU A 122 6.09 -1.55 -10.17
N TYR A 123 5.51 -1.42 -8.98
CA TYR A 123 4.12 -1.70 -8.70
C TYR A 123 3.41 -0.48 -8.11
N LEU A 124 2.11 -0.38 -8.39
CA LEU A 124 1.18 0.30 -7.50
C LEU A 124 0.56 -0.77 -6.59
N ARG A 125 0.80 -0.68 -5.29
CA ARG A 125 0.21 -1.55 -4.28
C ARG A 125 -0.97 -0.83 -3.63
N VAL A 126 -2.18 -1.34 -3.84
CA VAL A 126 -3.37 -0.91 -3.09
C VAL A 126 -3.37 -1.67 -1.78
N VAL A 127 -3.54 -0.95 -0.68
CA VAL A 127 -3.53 -1.47 0.69
C VAL A 127 -4.94 -1.30 1.20
N ILE A 128 -5.66 -2.39 1.42
CA ILE A 128 -7.10 -2.39 1.71
C ILE A 128 -7.30 -2.78 3.16
N SER A 129 -7.82 -1.87 3.98
CA SER A 129 -8.00 -2.12 5.40
C SER A 129 -9.03 -3.22 5.64
N HIS A 130 -8.74 -4.13 6.59
CA HIS A 130 -9.73 -5.08 7.11
C HIS A 130 -10.74 -4.42 8.07
N ARG A 131 -10.43 -3.21 8.55
CA ARG A 131 -11.11 -2.57 9.68
C ARG A 131 -12.03 -1.44 9.25
N ALA A 132 -11.89 -0.94 8.03
CA ALA A 132 -12.73 0.09 7.47
C ALA A 132 -12.76 0.01 5.94
N ARG A 133 -13.78 0.61 5.33
CA ARG A 133 -13.95 0.78 3.87
C ARG A 133 -12.99 1.83 3.29
N VAL A 134 -11.70 1.66 3.55
CA VAL A 134 -10.64 2.58 3.14
C VAL A 134 -9.46 1.85 2.52
N ALA A 135 -8.79 2.49 1.58
CA ALA A 135 -7.56 2.01 1.00
C ALA A 135 -6.54 3.13 0.82
N ALA A 136 -5.26 2.78 0.83
CA ALA A 136 -4.18 3.67 0.44
C ALA A 136 -3.40 3.04 -0.72
N VAL A 137 -2.85 3.86 -1.62
CA VAL A 137 -2.01 3.35 -2.73
C VAL A 137 -0.55 3.66 -2.43
N GLN A 138 0.35 2.75 -2.76
CA GLN A 138 1.78 2.92 -2.56
C GLN A 138 2.56 2.56 -3.81
N GLN A 139 3.63 3.30 -4.10
CA GLN A 139 4.63 2.81 -5.04
C GLN A 139 5.50 1.77 -4.35
N VAL A 140 5.70 0.62 -4.99
CA VAL A 140 6.57 -0.44 -4.47
C VAL A 140 7.52 -0.88 -5.57
N ALA A 141 8.82 -0.72 -5.32
CA ALA A 141 9.84 -1.34 -6.17
C ALA A 141 10.15 -2.74 -5.64
N ILE A 142 10.21 -3.72 -6.53
CA ILE A 142 10.61 -5.08 -6.19
C ILE A 142 11.87 -5.38 -6.97
N ASP A 143 12.95 -5.63 -6.23
CA ASP A 143 14.21 -6.13 -6.80
C ASP A 143 14.27 -7.64 -6.58
N LEU A 144 14.67 -8.37 -7.60
CA LEU A 144 15.11 -9.75 -7.48
C LEU A 144 16.58 -9.80 -7.87
N VAL A 145 17.39 -10.44 -7.03
CA VAL A 145 18.82 -10.65 -7.27
C VAL A 145 19.10 -12.15 -7.17
N ARG A 146 19.76 -12.69 -8.20
CA ARG A 146 20.18 -14.09 -8.21
C ARG A 146 21.31 -14.33 -7.21
N THR A 147 21.24 -15.45 -6.52
CA THR A 147 22.31 -15.99 -5.67
C THR A 147 22.72 -17.37 -6.19
N ASP A 148 23.72 -17.99 -5.55
CA ASP A 148 24.21 -19.31 -5.95
C ASP A 148 23.10 -20.38 -5.83
N ASP A 149 22.27 -20.30 -4.79
CA ASP A 149 21.26 -21.31 -4.46
C ASP A 149 19.81 -20.86 -4.73
N GLY A 150 19.58 -19.66 -5.26
CA GLY A 150 18.22 -19.15 -5.48
C GLY A 150 18.16 -17.66 -5.77
N TYR A 151 17.17 -17.00 -5.19
CA TYR A 151 16.86 -15.60 -5.46
C TYR A 151 16.52 -14.84 -4.18
N LEU A 152 17.10 -13.65 -4.02
CA LEU A 152 16.72 -12.69 -3.00
C LEU A 152 15.76 -11.67 -3.60
N ILE A 153 14.56 -11.58 -3.03
CA ILE A 153 13.52 -10.64 -3.42
C ILE A 153 13.45 -9.55 -2.36
N ARG A 154 13.61 -8.28 -2.74
CA ARG A 154 13.50 -7.13 -1.84
C ARG A 154 12.34 -6.26 -2.25
N GLU A 155 11.42 -6.02 -1.33
CA GLU A 155 10.30 -5.11 -1.53
C GLU A 155 10.61 -3.76 -0.89
N ARG A 156 10.63 -2.71 -1.69
CA ARG A 156 11.00 -1.33 -1.30
C ARG A 156 9.82 -0.39 -1.47
N PRO A 157 8.93 -0.32 -0.47
CA PRO A 157 7.75 0.53 -0.51
C PRO A 157 8.10 2.02 -0.28
N ARG A 158 7.43 2.92 -1.01
CA ARG A 158 7.53 4.38 -0.90
C ARG A 158 6.16 4.99 -0.65
N ALA A 159 5.96 5.61 0.51
CA ALA A 159 4.69 6.24 0.86
C ALA A 159 4.61 7.68 0.35
N GLY A 160 3.49 8.05 -0.30
CA GLY A 160 3.15 9.44 -0.65
C GLY A 160 3.98 10.08 -1.76
N VAL A 161 4.89 9.35 -2.42
CA VAL A 161 5.69 9.84 -3.53
C VAL A 161 5.74 8.81 -4.65
N TYR A 162 5.46 9.28 -5.86
CA TYR A 162 5.36 8.43 -7.05
C TYR A 162 6.26 8.96 -8.16
N ASP A 163 6.84 8.04 -8.92
CA ASP A 163 7.55 8.37 -10.13
C ASP A 163 6.54 8.79 -11.21
N ALA A 164 6.92 9.78 -12.02
CA ALA A 164 6.06 10.38 -13.03
C ALA A 164 5.33 9.37 -13.96
N PRO A 165 5.95 8.25 -14.39
CA PRO A 165 5.28 7.25 -15.21
C PRO A 165 4.06 6.60 -14.55
N LEU A 166 4.00 6.58 -13.21
CA LEU A 166 2.90 5.93 -12.48
C LEU A 166 1.67 6.81 -12.33
N LEU A 167 1.79 8.13 -12.46
CA LEU A 167 0.75 9.08 -12.06
C LEU A 167 -0.58 8.86 -12.79
N LYS A 168 -0.56 8.59 -14.10
CA LYS A 168 -1.78 8.33 -14.87
C LYS A 168 -2.47 7.03 -14.43
N ARG A 169 -1.67 6.00 -14.13
CA ARG A 169 -2.17 4.70 -13.68
C ARG A 169 -2.76 4.82 -12.26
N LEU A 170 -2.08 5.54 -11.37
CA LEU A 170 -2.57 5.88 -10.03
C LEU A 170 -3.91 6.62 -10.09
N GLN A 171 -4.01 7.67 -10.90
CA GLN A 171 -5.26 8.43 -11.06
C GLN A 171 -6.42 7.56 -11.52
N LYS A 172 -6.16 6.66 -12.48
CA LYS A 172 -7.19 5.73 -12.96
C LYS A 172 -7.59 4.70 -11.91
N LEU A 173 -6.61 4.15 -11.19
CA LEU A 173 -6.84 3.21 -10.08
C LEU A 173 -7.70 3.85 -8.99
N VAL A 174 -7.33 5.04 -8.52
CA VAL A 174 -8.05 5.74 -7.45
C VAL A 174 -9.49 6.07 -7.87
N ALA A 175 -9.73 6.33 -9.16
CA ALA A 175 -11.07 6.58 -9.68
C ALA A 175 -12.00 5.34 -9.68
N ILE A 176 -11.45 4.13 -9.57
CA ILE A 176 -12.22 2.87 -9.55
C ILE A 176 -12.70 2.55 -8.12
N LEU A 177 -11.90 2.90 -7.09
CA LEU A 177 -12.19 2.55 -5.69
C LEU A 177 -13.60 2.93 -5.19
N PRO A 178 -14.17 4.11 -5.54
CA PRO A 178 -15.52 4.47 -5.10
C PRO A 178 -16.63 3.55 -5.61
N ALA A 179 -16.43 2.83 -6.72
CA ALA A 179 -17.41 1.86 -7.22
C ALA A 179 -17.57 0.64 -6.29
N TYR A 180 -16.58 0.39 -5.43
CA TYR A 180 -16.55 -0.65 -4.41
C TYR A 180 -16.78 -0.10 -3.00
N ASP A 181 -17.29 1.14 -2.89
CA ASP A 181 -17.46 1.84 -1.62
C ASP A 181 -16.14 1.98 -0.82
N VAL A 182 -14.99 2.01 -1.51
CA VAL A 182 -13.68 2.15 -0.88
C VAL A 182 -13.20 3.58 -1.00
N THR A 183 -12.97 4.23 0.15
CA THR A 183 -12.41 5.58 0.21
C THR A 183 -10.89 5.54 0.10
N HIS A 184 -10.32 6.28 -0.86
CA HIS A 184 -8.87 6.44 -0.98
C HIS A 184 -8.31 7.46 0.03
N LEU A 185 -7.35 7.04 0.83
CA LEU A 185 -6.56 7.88 1.73
C LEU A 185 -5.17 8.11 1.13
N ASP A 186 -4.82 9.36 0.87
CA ASP A 186 -3.48 9.72 0.41
C ASP A 186 -2.47 9.56 1.56
N PHE A 187 -1.36 8.85 1.32
CA PHE A 187 -0.33 8.67 2.34
C PHE A 187 0.23 9.98 2.90
N GLY A 188 0.30 11.05 2.10
CA GLY A 188 0.71 12.37 2.58
C GLY A 188 -0.26 12.93 3.65
N ASP A 189 -1.55 12.62 3.52
CA ASP A 189 -2.56 13.02 4.49
C ASP A 189 -2.58 12.13 5.74
N ILE A 190 -2.06 10.88 5.67
CA ILE A 190 -2.07 9.92 6.80
C ILE A 190 -0.68 9.53 7.33
N ALA A 191 0.38 10.26 6.94
CA ALA A 191 1.77 10.02 7.34
C ALA A 191 2.16 10.63 8.71
N HIS A 192 1.21 11.19 9.44
CA HIS A 192 1.44 11.81 10.75
C HIS A 192 0.70 11.05 11.85
N ALA A 193 1.13 11.24 13.11
CA ALA A 193 0.50 10.63 14.26
C ALA A 193 -0.91 11.22 14.48
N PRO A 194 -1.93 10.38 14.76
CA PRO A 194 -3.27 10.89 15.05
C PRO A 194 -3.27 11.73 16.35
N PRO A 195 -3.95 12.89 16.38
CA PRO A 195 -4.00 13.73 17.57
C PRO A 195 -4.57 12.99 18.79
N GLY A 196 -3.87 13.06 19.93
CA GLY A 196 -4.32 12.46 21.18
C GLY A 196 -4.15 10.93 21.28
N PHE A 197 -3.50 10.31 20.29
CA PHE A 197 -3.15 8.90 20.33
C PHE A 197 -1.74 8.67 20.90
N GLN A 198 -1.56 7.51 21.49
CA GLN A 198 -0.33 7.06 22.13
C GLN A 198 0.30 5.93 21.32
N ALA A 199 1.63 5.93 21.26
CA ALA A 199 2.39 4.96 20.49
C ALA A 199 2.37 3.53 21.07
N GLY A 200 1.97 3.33 22.33
CA GLY A 200 2.10 2.03 22.99
C GLY A 200 3.54 1.53 22.93
N THR A 201 3.74 0.27 22.52
CA THR A 201 5.07 -0.35 22.32
C THR A 201 5.77 0.07 21.03
N TRP A 202 5.10 0.78 20.12
CA TRP A 202 5.62 1.12 18.79
C TRP A 202 6.96 1.85 18.83
N ARG A 203 7.11 2.84 19.72
CA ARG A 203 8.35 3.62 19.86
C ARG A 203 9.55 2.74 20.21
N GLU A 204 9.33 1.71 21.03
CA GLU A 204 10.38 0.77 21.41
C GLU A 204 10.80 -0.11 20.23
N LEU A 205 9.83 -0.50 19.39
CA LEU A 205 10.06 -1.35 18.21
C LEU A 205 10.72 -0.58 17.05
N TYR A 206 10.31 0.67 16.81
CA TYR A 206 10.60 1.38 15.55
C TYR A 206 11.21 2.77 15.74
N GLY A 207 11.36 3.26 16.98
CA GLY A 207 12.06 4.52 17.27
C GLY A 207 11.35 5.82 16.84
N ALA A 208 10.08 5.74 16.44
CA ALA A 208 9.27 6.89 16.00
C ALA A 208 7.83 6.77 16.53
N ASP A 209 6.94 7.71 16.21
CA ASP A 209 5.51 7.56 16.46
C ASP A 209 4.80 6.84 15.31
N PRO A 210 3.76 6.02 15.58
CA PRO A 210 2.94 5.44 14.53
C PRO A 210 2.12 6.54 13.86
N SER A 211 2.11 6.53 12.53
CA SER A 211 1.23 7.35 11.72
C SER A 211 -0.20 6.80 11.69
N ILE A 212 -1.17 7.57 11.24
CA ILE A 212 -2.56 7.10 11.00
C ILE A 212 -2.57 5.81 10.15
N ALA A 213 -1.69 5.72 9.15
CA ALA A 213 -1.57 4.52 8.32
C ALA A 213 -1.23 3.24 9.12
N ASN A 214 -0.56 3.35 10.26
CA ASN A 214 -0.18 2.21 11.09
C ASN A 214 -1.32 1.70 11.97
N TYR A 215 -2.32 2.53 12.23
CA TYR A 215 -3.55 2.11 12.90
C TYR A 215 -4.50 1.41 11.92
N LEU A 216 -4.52 1.84 10.66
CA LEU A 216 -5.46 1.35 9.65
C LEU A 216 -4.96 0.17 8.83
N PHE A 217 -3.65 0.09 8.56
CA PHE A 217 -3.10 -0.82 7.55
C PHE A 217 -1.91 -1.65 8.04
N TYR A 218 -0.94 -1.04 8.74
CA TYR A 218 0.36 -1.70 8.97
C TYR A 218 0.75 -1.82 10.44
N ALA A 219 1.13 -3.04 10.84
CA ALA A 219 1.78 -3.28 12.14
C ALA A 219 3.24 -2.79 12.20
N GLN A 220 3.80 -2.36 11.06
CA GLN A 220 5.19 -1.91 10.89
C GLN A 220 5.25 -0.61 10.09
N PRO A 221 6.39 0.12 10.05
CA PRO A 221 6.50 1.33 9.25
C PRO A 221 6.07 1.12 7.79
N THR A 222 5.36 2.09 7.20
CA THR A 222 4.82 1.97 5.84
C THR A 222 5.91 1.87 4.76
N THR A 223 7.14 2.25 5.10
CA THR A 223 8.33 2.18 4.25
C THR A 223 9.29 1.05 4.65
N MET A 224 8.85 0.11 5.50
CA MET A 224 9.66 -1.04 5.92
C MET A 224 10.03 -1.88 4.68
N ILE A 225 11.34 -2.14 4.51
CA ILE A 225 11.84 -3.01 3.46
C ILE A 225 11.73 -4.45 3.94
N SER A 226 11.07 -5.30 3.15
CA SER A 226 11.06 -6.74 3.39
C SER A 226 12.01 -7.43 2.42
N THR A 227 12.61 -8.54 2.87
CA THR A 227 13.42 -9.42 2.03
C THR A 227 12.92 -10.84 2.17
N THR A 228 12.71 -11.51 1.04
CA THR A 228 12.27 -12.89 0.96
C THR A 228 13.26 -13.67 0.13
N TYR A 229 13.54 -14.90 0.53
CA TYR A 229 14.38 -15.81 -0.24
C TYR A 229 13.50 -16.85 -0.94
N LEU A 230 13.71 -17.01 -2.24
CA LEU A 230 13.09 -18.04 -3.05
C LEU A 230 14.17 -19.05 -3.46
N PRO A 231 14.10 -20.31 -3.02
CA PRO A 231 15.08 -21.32 -3.42
C PRO A 231 14.98 -21.59 -4.93
N ALA A 232 16.10 -21.91 -5.56
CA ALA A 232 16.07 -22.44 -6.91
C ALA A 232 15.27 -23.77 -6.90
N GLN A 233 14.28 -23.90 -7.78
CA GLN A 233 13.62 -25.19 -7.95
C GLN A 233 14.59 -26.15 -8.65
N ASP A 234 14.79 -27.34 -8.05
CA ASP A 234 15.50 -28.43 -8.70
C ASP A 234 14.76 -28.77 -10.01
N PRO A 235 15.49 -28.94 -11.14
CA PRO A 235 14.85 -29.40 -12.37
C PRO A 235 14.28 -30.80 -12.13
N SER A 236 12.95 -30.92 -12.17
CA SER A 236 12.24 -32.20 -12.20
C SER A 236 12.55 -33.00 -13.46
#